data_AF-A0A936HRI2-F1
#
_entry.id   AF-A0A936HRI2-F1
#
_cell.length_a   1.000
_cell.length_b   1.000
_cell.length_c   1.000
_cell.angle_alpha   90.00
_cell.angle_beta   90.00
_cell.angle_gamma   90.00
#
_symmetry.space_group_name_H-M   'P 1'
#
loop_
_entity.id
_entity.type
_entity.pdbx_description
1 polymer ?
#
loop_
_entity_poly.entity_id
_entity_poly.type
_entity_poly.pdbx_seq_one_letter_code
_entity_poly.pdbx_strand_id
1 'polypeptide(L)'
;MFDTEFDYLVTPLVYDLNVTIKTPAGLKLKAVYGLPTWKPGDRDAMLHVPTVFLSSNRGAIVLRYEREDNGTLSFNNGDLLATGTLSFTDVGGEKHREEQEVRHNGQAKLEPGAQYFTHDGIKLATALTNIYFGLRDGCTLFAEGKRDQALQAVNRAKTLASLQNVQLMDAGLTTEIKMLEKLADNIAKKDAEVHQNRSNEKQAPRQR
;
A
#
# COMPACT_ATOMS: atom_id res chain seq x y z
N MET A 1 -26.23 9.73 0.55
CA MET A 1 -24.96 8.99 0.46
C MET A 1 -25.01 7.71 1.30
N PHE A 2 -25.69 7.70 2.46
CA PHE A 2 -25.89 6.49 3.28
C PHE A 2 -26.80 5.41 2.68
N ASP A 3 -27.81 5.77 1.87
CA ASP A 3 -28.79 4.79 1.36
C ASP A 3 -28.19 3.78 0.37
N THR A 4 -27.16 4.16 -0.40
CA THR A 4 -26.53 3.27 -1.39
C THR A 4 -25.47 2.33 -0.81
N GLU A 5 -24.98 2.58 0.41
CA GLU A 5 -23.96 1.75 1.07
C GLU A 5 -24.57 0.80 2.10
N PHE A 6 -25.80 1.06 2.56
CA PHE A 6 -26.44 0.30 3.63
C PHE A 6 -26.65 -1.17 3.26
N ASP A 7 -27.06 -1.46 2.03
CA ASP A 7 -27.27 -2.84 1.55
C ASP A 7 -25.99 -3.69 1.61
N TYR A 8 -24.82 -3.06 1.43
CA TYR A 8 -23.52 -3.71 1.52
C TYR A 8 -23.05 -3.94 2.97
N LEU A 9 -23.54 -3.14 3.92
CA LEU A 9 -23.12 -3.17 5.32
C LEU A 9 -23.84 -4.21 6.18
N VAL A 10 -24.97 -4.76 5.71
CA VAL A 10 -25.85 -5.60 6.54
C VAL A 10 -25.97 -7.05 6.10
N THR A 11 -25.42 -7.42 4.94
CA THR A 11 -25.47 -8.79 4.42
C THR A 11 -24.10 -9.47 4.54
N PRO A 12 -23.92 -10.41 5.48
CA PRO A 12 -22.70 -11.21 5.57
C PRO A 12 -22.48 -12.02 4.29
N LEU A 13 -21.24 -12.06 3.81
CA LEU A 13 -20.81 -12.95 2.74
C LEU A 13 -20.37 -14.30 3.29
N VAL A 14 -19.49 -14.25 4.29
CA VAL A 14 -18.93 -15.42 4.95
C VAL A 14 -18.63 -15.11 6.41
N TYR A 15 -18.61 -16.15 7.23
CA TYR A 15 -18.24 -16.13 8.63
C TYR A 15 -16.90 -16.81 8.85
N ASP A 16 -16.22 -16.45 9.93
CA ASP A 16 -14.99 -17.10 10.39
C ASP A 16 -13.93 -17.24 9.28
N LEU A 17 -13.70 -16.15 8.54
CA LEU A 17 -12.69 -16.12 7.50
C LEU A 17 -11.30 -16.18 8.14
N ASN A 18 -10.56 -17.23 7.79
CA ASN A 18 -9.17 -17.40 8.15
C ASN A 18 -8.34 -17.40 6.87
N VAL A 19 -7.36 -16.50 6.80
CA VAL A 19 -6.37 -16.44 5.72
C VAL A 19 -5.00 -16.70 6.34
N THR A 20 -4.30 -17.70 5.84
CA THR A 20 -2.89 -17.95 6.20
C THR A 20 -2.05 -17.86 4.94
N ILE A 21 -0.99 -17.08 4.96
CA ILE A 21 -0.05 -16.99 3.85
C ILE A 21 1.33 -17.35 4.37
N LYS A 22 1.83 -18.46 3.86
CA LYS A 22 3.13 -19.03 4.23
C LYS A 22 4.20 -18.57 3.27
N THR A 23 5.31 -18.15 3.86
CA THR A 23 6.49 -17.71 3.13
C THR A 23 7.45 -18.89 2.93
N PRO A 24 8.03 -19.08 1.74
CA PRO A 24 9.07 -20.09 1.53
C PRO A 24 10.32 -19.80 2.38
N ALA A 25 11.11 -20.85 2.64
CA ALA A 25 12.34 -20.73 3.43
C ALA A 25 13.34 -19.74 2.81
N GLY A 26 14.08 -19.01 3.66
CA GLY A 26 15.05 -17.99 3.23
C GLY A 26 14.45 -16.60 3.00
N LEU A 27 13.13 -16.46 3.15
CA LEU A 27 12.43 -15.17 3.15
C LEU A 27 11.73 -14.93 4.49
N LYS A 28 11.63 -13.66 4.86
CA LYS A 28 10.83 -13.20 5.99
C LYS A 28 9.90 -12.07 5.56
N LEU A 29 8.78 -11.95 6.25
CA LEU A 29 7.81 -10.89 6.01
C LEU A 29 8.37 -9.58 6.54
N LYS A 30 8.53 -8.60 5.65
CA LYS A 30 9.02 -7.25 5.96
C LYS A 30 7.88 -6.32 6.34
N ALA A 31 6.74 -6.48 5.68
CA ALA A 31 5.54 -5.69 5.93
C ALA A 31 4.30 -6.35 5.34
N VAL A 32 3.16 -6.05 5.95
CA VAL A 32 1.83 -6.37 5.46
C VAL A 32 1.02 -5.09 5.37
N TYR A 33 0.30 -4.89 4.28
CA TYR A 33 -0.61 -3.77 4.07
C TYR A 33 -2.01 -4.29 3.85
N GLY A 34 -3.00 -3.63 4.46
CA GLY A 34 -4.41 -4.04 4.41
C GLY A 34 -4.84 -5.06 5.45
N LEU A 35 -3.93 -5.52 6.33
CA LEU A 35 -4.26 -6.39 7.48
C LEU A 35 -3.96 -5.70 8.82
N PRO A 36 -4.84 -5.84 9.82
CA PRO A 36 -4.64 -5.23 11.14
C PRO A 36 -3.65 -5.98 12.04
N THR A 37 -3.36 -7.26 11.77
CA THR A 37 -2.78 -8.19 12.77
C THR A 37 -1.48 -8.86 12.30
N TRP A 38 -0.47 -8.08 11.92
CA TRP A 38 0.87 -8.60 11.63
C TRP A 38 1.95 -7.90 12.48
N LYS A 39 3.03 -8.63 12.83
CA LYS A 39 4.18 -8.08 13.55
C LYS A 39 5.50 -8.25 12.76
N PRO A 40 6.40 -7.25 12.78
CA PRO A 40 7.75 -7.40 12.23
C PRO A 40 8.47 -8.65 12.75
N GLY A 41 8.94 -9.49 11.83
CA GLY A 41 9.64 -10.74 12.14
C GLY A 41 8.77 -12.00 12.05
N ASP A 42 7.45 -11.87 11.90
CA ASP A 42 6.61 -13.02 11.58
C ASP A 42 7.05 -13.63 10.24
N ARG A 43 7.03 -14.96 10.14
CA ARG A 43 7.27 -15.67 8.88
C ARG A 43 6.02 -15.73 8.02
N ASP A 44 4.88 -15.91 8.66
CA ASP A 44 3.59 -16.09 7.99
C ASP A 44 2.69 -14.88 8.23
N ALA A 45 1.85 -14.55 7.26
CA ALA A 45 0.79 -13.57 7.45
C ALA A 45 -0.51 -14.30 7.81
N MET A 46 -1.16 -13.88 8.89
CA MET A 46 -2.44 -14.43 9.33
C MET A 46 -3.48 -13.33 9.45
N LEU A 47 -4.66 -13.60 8.91
CA LEU A 47 -5.85 -12.76 9.07
C LEU A 47 -6.99 -13.63 9.58
N HIS A 48 -7.64 -13.14 10.63
CA HIS A 48 -8.93 -13.65 11.07
C HIS A 48 -9.97 -12.52 10.97
N VAL A 49 -11.03 -12.77 10.22
CA VAL A 49 -12.19 -11.86 10.12
C VAL A 49 -13.42 -12.65 10.54
N PRO A 50 -14.04 -12.32 11.70
CA PRO A 50 -15.22 -13.03 12.18
C PRO A 50 -16.39 -13.01 11.19
N THR A 51 -16.56 -11.91 10.47
CA THR A 51 -17.62 -11.77 9.46
C THR A 51 -17.18 -10.82 8.36
N VAL A 52 -17.29 -11.27 7.12
CA VAL A 52 -16.95 -10.49 5.93
C VAL A 52 -18.23 -9.92 5.34
N PHE A 53 -18.24 -8.62 5.06
CA PHE A 53 -19.34 -7.93 4.39
C PHE A 53 -18.94 -7.54 2.97
N LEU A 54 -19.93 -7.26 2.13
CA LEU A 54 -19.68 -6.70 0.81
C LEU A 54 -19.03 -5.32 0.94
N SER A 55 -18.05 -5.05 0.09
CA SER A 55 -17.49 -3.71 -0.09
C SER A 55 -17.67 -3.30 -1.53
N SER A 56 -18.25 -2.13 -1.74
CA SER A 56 -18.34 -1.48 -3.06
C SER A 56 -16.95 -1.18 -3.64
N ASN A 57 -15.94 -1.01 -2.78
CA ASN A 57 -14.62 -0.51 -3.18
C ASN A 57 -13.56 -1.58 -3.44
N ARG A 58 -13.91 -2.87 -3.38
CA ARG A 58 -12.96 -3.99 -3.44
C ARG A 58 -11.84 -3.84 -2.39
N GLY A 59 -11.05 -4.89 -2.19
CA GLY A 59 -9.98 -4.88 -1.20
C GLY A 59 -8.76 -5.62 -1.72
N ALA A 60 -7.59 -5.26 -1.20
CA ALA A 60 -6.36 -5.97 -1.48
C ALA A 60 -5.50 -6.03 -0.22
N ILE A 61 -4.82 -7.16 -0.06
CA ILE A 61 -3.77 -7.35 0.94
C ILE A 61 -2.46 -7.43 0.17
N VAL A 62 -1.48 -6.62 0.57
CA VAL A 62 -0.15 -6.60 -0.06
C VAL A 62 0.88 -7.05 0.94
N LEU A 63 1.67 -8.05 0.56
CA LEU A 63 2.73 -8.62 1.37
C LEU A 63 4.07 -8.22 0.76
N ARG A 64 4.97 -7.72 1.60
CA ARG A 64 6.34 -7.39 1.20
C ARG A 64 7.29 -8.29 1.95
N TYR A 65 8.06 -9.07 1.20
CA TYR A 65 9.08 -9.96 1.73
C TYR A 65 10.48 -9.37 1.56
N GLU A 66 11.41 -9.82 2.39
CA GLU A 66 12.85 -9.65 2.19
C GLU A 66 13.57 -10.96 2.51
N ARG A 67 14.81 -11.12 2.07
CA ARG A 67 15.60 -12.29 2.45
C ARG A 67 15.90 -12.29 3.94
N GLU A 68 15.97 -13.48 4.52
CA GLU A 68 16.45 -13.67 5.90
C GLU A 68 17.95 -13.36 5.99
N ASP A 69 18.73 -13.78 4.98
CA ASP A 69 20.12 -13.40 4.81
C ASP A 69 20.26 -12.15 3.93
N ASN A 70 21.21 -11.27 4.20
CA ASN A 70 21.39 -10.01 3.46
C ASN A 70 21.94 -10.21 2.02
N GLY A 71 21.67 -11.36 1.39
CA GLY A 71 22.12 -11.71 0.04
C GLY A 71 21.23 -11.13 -1.07
N THR A 72 21.58 -11.45 -2.32
CA THR A 72 20.80 -11.05 -3.51
C THR A 72 19.60 -11.97 -3.70
N LEU A 73 18.40 -11.43 -3.88
CA LEU A 73 17.20 -12.25 -4.15
C LEU A 73 17.24 -12.83 -5.57
N SER A 74 17.14 -14.15 -5.68
CA SER A 74 17.09 -14.87 -6.95
C SER A 74 16.03 -15.97 -6.88
N PHE A 75 15.14 -16.02 -7.87
CA PHE A 75 14.18 -17.10 -8.06
C PHE A 75 14.42 -17.73 -9.42
N ASN A 76 14.35 -19.05 -9.47
CA ASN A 76 14.31 -19.82 -10.70
C ASN A 76 12.86 -19.98 -11.17
N ASN A 77 12.68 -20.26 -12.46
CA ASN A 77 11.37 -20.59 -13.00
C ASN A 77 10.78 -21.82 -12.28
N GLY A 78 9.55 -21.69 -11.77
CA GLY A 78 8.86 -22.72 -10.99
C GLY A 78 9.04 -22.63 -9.48
N ASP A 79 9.94 -21.78 -8.98
CA ASP A 79 10.15 -21.60 -7.54
C ASP A 79 8.86 -21.14 -6.85
N LEU A 80 8.58 -21.75 -5.70
CA LEU A 80 7.45 -21.35 -4.86
C LEU A 80 7.74 -19.99 -4.22
N LEU A 81 6.83 -19.04 -4.41
CA LEU A 81 6.92 -17.68 -3.87
C LEU A 81 6.07 -17.50 -2.62
N ALA A 82 4.91 -18.16 -2.55
CA ALA A 82 4.04 -18.17 -1.39
C ALA A 82 3.00 -19.30 -1.51
N THR A 83 2.50 -19.77 -0.38
CA THR A 83 1.29 -20.61 -0.30
C THR A 83 0.23 -19.88 0.50
N GLY A 84 -0.92 -19.62 -0.10
CA GLY A 84 -2.09 -19.06 0.57
C GLY A 84 -3.11 -20.15 0.89
N THR A 85 -3.62 -20.16 2.12
CA THR A 85 -4.75 -20.98 2.53
C THR A 85 -5.87 -20.06 2.99
N LEU A 86 -7.07 -20.28 2.44
CA LEU A 86 -8.31 -19.61 2.80
C LEU A 86 -9.23 -20.65 3.44
N SER A 87 -9.88 -20.32 4.55
CA SER A 87 -11.01 -21.12 5.05
C SER A 87 -12.09 -20.24 5.64
N PHE A 88 -13.35 -20.60 5.44
CA PHE A 88 -14.50 -19.82 5.89
C PHE A 88 -15.73 -20.71 6.06
N THR A 89 -16.75 -20.18 6.72
CA THR A 89 -18.10 -20.75 6.76
C THR A 89 -19.01 -19.88 5.90
N ASP A 90 -19.73 -20.47 4.95
CA ASP A 90 -20.68 -19.70 4.13
C ASP A 90 -21.97 -19.36 4.89
N VAL A 91 -22.86 -18.62 4.24
CA VAL A 91 -24.15 -18.22 4.81
C VAL A 91 -25.08 -19.40 5.11
N GLY A 92 -24.87 -20.55 4.48
CA GLY A 92 -25.60 -21.80 4.71
C GLY A 92 -25.03 -22.63 5.87
N GLY A 93 -23.86 -22.25 6.42
CA GLY A 93 -23.18 -22.96 7.48
C GLY A 93 -22.18 -24.02 7.00
N GLU A 94 -21.95 -24.14 5.69
CA GLU A 94 -20.97 -25.07 5.15
C GLU A 94 -19.55 -24.50 5.28
N LYS A 95 -18.58 -25.35 5.62
CA LYS A 95 -17.18 -24.96 5.77
C LYS A 95 -16.43 -25.20 4.47
N HIS A 96 -15.72 -24.17 4.02
CA HIS A 96 -14.91 -24.19 2.83
C HIS A 96 -13.44 -24.02 3.19
N ARG A 97 -12.57 -24.66 2.42
CA ARG A 97 -11.12 -24.48 2.51
C ARG A 97 -10.49 -24.58 1.13
N GLU A 98 -9.73 -23.55 0.78
CA GLU A 98 -9.00 -23.46 -0.47
C GLU A 98 -7.51 -23.24 -0.17
N GLU A 99 -6.67 -23.81 -1.02
CA GLU A 99 -5.23 -23.62 -0.96
C GLU A 99 -4.71 -23.27 -2.35
N GLN A 100 -3.83 -22.27 -2.42
CA GLN A 100 -3.26 -21.79 -3.66
C GLN A 100 -1.77 -21.54 -3.50
N GLU A 101 -1.00 -22.01 -4.47
CA GLU A 101 0.41 -21.71 -4.59
C GLU A 101 0.64 -20.60 -5.60
N VAL A 102 1.53 -19.67 -5.26
CA VAL A 102 2.07 -18.68 -6.18
C VAL A 102 3.49 -19.08 -6.52
N ARG A 103 3.76 -19.30 -7.81
CA ARG A 103 5.08 -19.72 -8.31
C ARG A 103 5.65 -18.68 -9.27
N HIS A 104 6.98 -18.57 -9.28
CA HIS A 104 7.68 -17.74 -10.25
C HIS A 104 7.52 -18.33 -11.64
N ASN A 105 7.08 -17.53 -12.62
CA ASN A 105 6.81 -17.98 -13.98
C ASN A 105 7.93 -17.64 -14.99
N GLY A 106 9.09 -17.18 -14.52
CA GLY A 106 10.24 -16.83 -15.36
C GLY A 106 10.09 -15.54 -16.16
N GLN A 107 8.94 -14.84 -16.08
CA GLN A 107 8.71 -13.62 -16.85
C GLN A 107 9.20 -12.35 -16.13
N ALA A 108 9.27 -12.37 -14.80
CA ALA A 108 9.71 -11.21 -14.03
C ALA A 108 11.24 -11.08 -14.06
N LYS A 109 11.75 -9.91 -14.47
CA LYS A 109 13.16 -9.57 -14.27
C LYS A 109 13.39 -9.19 -12.81
N LEU A 110 14.27 -9.92 -12.13
CA LEU A 110 14.63 -9.70 -10.72
C LEU A 110 15.81 -8.72 -10.62
N GLU A 111 15.65 -7.53 -11.18
CA GLU A 111 16.66 -6.46 -11.15
C GLU A 111 16.20 -5.32 -10.22
N PRO A 112 17.12 -4.62 -9.55
CA PRO A 112 16.76 -3.47 -8.71
C PRO A 112 15.96 -2.43 -9.49
N GLY A 113 14.74 -2.14 -9.01
CA GLY A 113 13.85 -1.16 -9.62
C GLY A 113 12.96 -1.72 -10.75
N ALA A 114 13.20 -2.95 -11.21
CA ALA A 114 12.27 -3.61 -12.12
C ALA A 114 10.94 -3.92 -11.40
N GLN A 115 9.83 -3.74 -12.10
CA GLN A 115 8.49 -4.05 -11.62
C GLN A 115 7.85 -5.06 -12.56
N TYR A 116 7.24 -6.08 -11.98
CA TYR A 116 6.46 -7.06 -12.72
C TYR A 116 5.13 -7.28 -12.01
N PHE A 117 4.05 -7.30 -12.79
CA PHE A 117 2.70 -7.49 -12.31
C PHE A 117 2.04 -8.57 -13.15
N THR A 118 1.51 -9.61 -12.49
CA THR A 118 0.80 -10.69 -13.19
C THR A 118 -0.56 -10.25 -13.72
N HIS A 119 -1.19 -9.27 -13.07
CA HIS A 119 -2.44 -8.65 -13.52
C HIS A 119 -2.60 -7.24 -12.96
N ASP A 120 -3.56 -6.49 -13.51
CA ASP A 120 -3.78 -5.08 -13.19
C ASP A 120 -4.20 -4.83 -11.73
N GLY A 121 -4.89 -5.78 -11.09
CA GLY A 121 -5.20 -5.72 -9.66
C GLY A 121 -3.95 -5.57 -8.77
N ILE A 122 -2.87 -6.31 -9.04
CA ILE A 122 -1.60 -6.17 -8.28
C ILE A 122 -0.96 -4.82 -8.56
N LYS A 123 -1.01 -4.38 -9.83
CA LYS A 123 -0.49 -3.06 -10.23
C LYS A 123 -1.21 -1.94 -9.48
N LEU A 124 -2.54 -1.98 -9.43
CA LEU A 124 -3.37 -1.03 -8.69
C LEU A 124 -3.08 -1.07 -7.18
N ALA A 125 -3.05 -2.25 -6.57
CA ALA A 125 -2.76 -2.39 -5.14
C ALA A 125 -1.36 -1.84 -4.78
N THR A 126 -0.37 -2.05 -5.66
CA THR A 126 0.97 -1.50 -5.52
C THR A 126 0.97 0.03 -5.65
N ALA A 127 0.20 0.57 -6.61
CA ALA A 127 0.02 2.01 -6.79
C ALA A 127 -0.52 2.66 -5.50
N LEU A 128 -1.64 2.15 -5.00
CA LEU A 128 -2.30 2.66 -3.80
C LEU A 128 -1.39 2.55 -2.56
N THR A 129 -0.66 1.45 -2.42
CA THR A 129 0.32 1.28 -1.34
C THR A 129 1.43 2.33 -1.40
N ASN A 130 1.95 2.62 -2.59
CA ASN A 130 2.98 3.66 -2.78
C ASN A 130 2.44 5.06 -2.51
N ILE A 131 1.18 5.34 -2.88
CA ILE A 131 0.51 6.61 -2.56
C ILE A 131 0.40 6.79 -1.04
N TYR A 132 -0.06 5.76 -0.33
CA TYR A 132 -0.13 5.77 1.13
C TYR A 132 1.23 6.15 1.75
N PHE A 133 2.31 5.53 1.29
CA PHE A 133 3.65 5.87 1.76
C PHE A 133 4.06 7.30 1.44
N GLY A 134 3.79 7.79 0.22
CA GLY A 134 4.06 9.17 -0.15
C GLY A 134 3.33 10.18 0.74
N LEU A 135 2.05 9.93 1.03
CA LEU A 135 1.25 10.77 1.92
C LEU A 135 1.79 10.74 3.36
N ARG A 136 1.99 9.54 3.90
CA ARG A 136 2.48 9.34 5.28
C ARG A 136 3.86 9.95 5.49
N ASP A 137 4.80 9.64 4.59
CA ASP A 137 6.19 10.09 4.72
C ASP A 137 6.28 11.60 4.44
N GLY A 138 5.51 12.11 3.47
CA GLY A 138 5.38 13.54 3.22
C GLY A 138 4.91 14.31 4.45
N CYS A 139 3.83 13.87 5.08
CA CYS A 139 3.32 14.50 6.31
C CYS A 139 4.32 14.40 7.47
N THR A 140 4.92 13.23 7.69
CA THR A 140 5.90 13.00 8.77
C THR A 140 7.12 13.90 8.62
N LEU A 141 7.77 13.87 7.44
CA LEU A 141 8.95 14.66 7.16
C LEU A 141 8.65 16.17 7.23
N PHE A 142 7.46 16.58 6.80
CA PHE A 142 7.05 17.97 6.92
C PHE A 142 6.87 18.41 8.37
N ALA A 143 6.25 17.57 9.20
CA ALA A 143 6.11 17.82 10.64
C ALA A 143 7.47 17.91 11.36
N GLU A 144 8.47 17.16 10.89
CA GLU A 144 9.87 17.23 11.36
C GLU A 144 10.65 18.45 10.80
N GLY A 145 10.03 19.30 9.97
CA GLY A 145 10.69 20.43 9.33
C GLY A 145 11.59 20.07 8.14
N LYS A 146 11.64 18.79 7.73
CA LYS A 146 12.42 18.27 6.60
C LYS A 146 11.66 18.42 5.28
N ARG A 147 11.36 19.66 4.96
CA ARG A 147 10.48 20.04 3.85
C ARG A 147 10.91 19.48 2.48
N ASP A 148 12.18 19.62 2.09
CA ASP A 148 12.64 19.16 0.77
C ASP A 148 12.49 17.64 0.63
N GLN A 149 12.78 16.90 1.71
CA GLN A 149 12.60 15.46 1.76
C GLN A 149 11.11 15.09 1.71
N ALA A 150 10.23 15.87 2.35
CA ALA A 150 8.79 15.70 2.27
C ALA A 150 8.29 15.86 0.83
N LEU A 151 8.70 16.93 0.13
CA LEU A 151 8.37 17.15 -1.28
C LEU A 151 8.91 16.03 -2.18
N GLN A 152 10.13 15.56 -1.93
CA GLN A 152 10.73 14.46 -2.67
C GLN A 152 9.92 13.16 -2.51
N ALA A 153 9.50 12.84 -1.28
CA ALA A 153 8.70 11.65 -1.00
C ALA A 153 7.34 11.70 -1.70
N VAL A 154 6.62 12.81 -1.59
CA VAL A 154 5.30 13.00 -2.22
C VAL A 154 5.41 12.97 -3.75
N ASN A 155 6.37 13.68 -4.34
CA ASN A 155 6.55 13.70 -5.79
C ASN A 155 6.99 12.35 -6.35
N ARG A 156 7.83 11.59 -5.63
CA ARG A 156 8.18 10.22 -6.01
C ARG A 156 6.95 9.33 -6.08
N ALA A 157 6.10 9.35 -5.05
CA ALA A 157 4.86 8.58 -5.04
C ALA A 157 3.92 8.99 -6.18
N LYS A 158 3.79 10.29 -6.43
CA LYS A 158 3.00 10.83 -7.55
C LYS A 158 3.49 10.30 -8.90
N THR A 159 4.79 10.39 -9.17
CA THR A 159 5.37 9.91 -10.43
C THR A 159 5.13 8.42 -10.65
N LEU A 160 5.32 7.60 -9.60
CA LEU A 160 5.07 6.15 -9.67
C LEU A 160 3.60 5.84 -9.96
N ALA A 161 2.68 6.50 -9.25
CA ALA A 161 1.25 6.32 -9.44
C ALA A 161 0.80 6.76 -10.83
N SER A 162 1.26 7.92 -11.32
CA SER A 162 0.95 8.41 -12.66
C SER A 162 1.44 7.46 -13.75
N LEU A 163 2.66 6.90 -13.62
CA LEU A 163 3.18 5.92 -14.57
C LEU A 163 2.29 4.68 -14.66
N GLN A 164 1.83 4.18 -13.52
CA GLN A 164 0.93 3.02 -13.48
C GLN A 164 -0.46 3.37 -14.02
N ASN A 165 -0.97 4.58 -13.74
CA ASN A 165 -2.29 5.00 -14.17
C ASN A 165 -2.41 5.27 -15.68
N VAL A 166 -1.31 5.55 -16.38
CA VAL A 166 -1.29 5.59 -17.86
C VAL A 166 -1.79 4.28 -18.47
N GLN A 167 -1.48 3.15 -17.82
CA GLN A 167 -1.89 1.82 -18.28
C GLN A 167 -3.27 1.41 -17.72
N LEU A 168 -3.53 1.73 -16.44
CA LEU A 168 -4.76 1.31 -15.77
C LEU A 168 -5.98 2.15 -16.16
N MET A 169 -5.78 3.43 -16.50
CA MET A 169 -6.85 4.40 -16.76
C MET A 169 -7.92 4.43 -15.64
N ASP A 170 -7.47 4.30 -14.39
CA ASP A 170 -8.36 4.13 -13.24
C ASP A 170 -8.77 5.50 -12.64
N ALA A 171 -10.08 5.71 -12.52
CA ALA A 171 -10.65 6.96 -12.00
C ALA A 171 -10.41 7.14 -10.49
N GLY A 172 -10.39 6.04 -9.72
CA GLY A 172 -10.06 6.07 -8.30
C GLY A 172 -8.61 6.49 -8.09
N LEU A 173 -7.68 5.87 -8.83
CA LEU A 173 -6.27 6.21 -8.78
C LEU A 173 -6.00 7.65 -9.23
N THR A 174 -6.75 8.16 -10.21
CA THR A 174 -6.71 9.58 -10.60
C THR A 174 -7.07 10.51 -9.44
N THR A 175 -8.05 10.11 -8.62
CA THR A 175 -8.46 10.87 -7.44
C THR A 175 -7.37 10.87 -6.37
N GLU A 176 -6.74 9.72 -6.13
CA GLU A 176 -5.64 9.57 -5.19
C GLU A 176 -4.39 10.37 -5.60
N ILE A 177 -4.07 10.40 -6.90
CA ILE A 177 -2.97 11.21 -7.44
C ILE A 177 -3.19 12.71 -7.17
N LYS A 178 -4.43 13.20 -7.31
CA LYS A 178 -4.78 14.60 -6.99
C LYS A 178 -4.59 14.91 -5.50
N MET A 179 -4.73 13.93 -4.60
CA MET A 179 -4.44 14.16 -3.17
C MET A 179 -2.95 14.40 -2.94
N LEU A 180 -2.08 13.65 -3.62
CA LEU A 180 -0.63 13.87 -3.57
C LEU A 180 -0.25 15.25 -4.13
N GLU A 181 -0.87 15.69 -5.21
CA GLU A 181 -0.67 17.04 -5.78
C GLU A 181 -1.03 18.13 -4.78
N LYS A 182 -2.22 18.03 -4.17
CA LYS A 182 -2.65 18.99 -3.15
C LYS A 182 -1.71 19.01 -1.94
N LEU A 183 -1.23 17.84 -1.50
CA LEU A 183 -0.27 17.78 -0.39
C LEU A 183 1.05 18.45 -0.78
N ALA A 184 1.58 18.18 -1.97
CA ALA A 184 2.80 18.81 -2.46
C ALA A 184 2.65 20.34 -2.52
N ASP A 185 1.53 20.83 -3.03
CA ASP A 185 1.23 22.27 -3.10
C ASP A 185 1.14 22.90 -1.70
N ASN A 186 0.51 22.21 -0.74
CA ASN A 186 0.38 22.70 0.64
C ASN A 186 1.73 22.74 1.35
N ILE A 187 2.56 21.71 1.18
CA ILE A 187 3.94 21.73 1.65
C ILE A 187 4.65 22.91 0.99
N ALA A 188 4.54 23.06 -0.33
CA ALA A 188 5.21 24.10 -1.09
C ALA A 188 4.87 25.53 -0.61
N LYS A 189 3.59 25.85 -0.47
CA LYS A 189 3.09 27.20 -0.10
C LYS A 189 3.57 27.65 1.28
N LYS A 190 3.68 26.74 2.25
CA LYS A 190 4.11 27.08 3.61
C LYS A 190 5.56 27.58 3.69
N ASP A 191 6.40 27.41 2.66
CA ASP A 191 7.71 28.09 2.59
C ASP A 191 7.53 29.56 2.34
N ALA A 192 6.69 29.89 1.36
CA ALA A 192 6.60 31.23 0.84
C ALA A 192 6.17 32.17 1.97
N GLU A 193 5.24 31.70 2.81
CA GLU A 193 4.78 32.38 4.02
C GLU A 193 5.87 32.47 5.11
N VAL A 194 6.62 31.39 5.38
CA VAL A 194 7.70 31.39 6.39
C VAL A 194 8.87 32.29 5.97
N HIS A 195 9.24 32.28 4.70
CA HIS A 195 10.29 33.14 4.15
C HIS A 195 9.86 34.61 4.09
N GLN A 196 8.60 34.91 3.75
CA GLN A 196 8.06 36.28 3.84
C GLN A 196 8.09 36.80 5.29
N ASN A 197 7.64 36.00 6.26
CA ASN A 197 7.62 36.42 7.67
C ASN A 197 9.02 36.67 8.23
N ARG A 198 10.01 35.82 7.92
CA ARG A 198 11.41 36.03 8.32
C ARG A 198 12.07 37.24 7.65
N SER A 199 11.64 37.58 6.43
CA SER A 199 12.15 38.76 5.71
C SER A 199 11.58 40.05 6.30
N ASN A 200 10.30 40.04 6.67
CA ASN A 200 9.62 41.16 7.32
C ASN A 200 10.16 41.43 8.73
N GLU A 201 10.49 40.40 9.52
CA GLU A 201 11.13 40.58 10.85
C GLU A 201 12.54 41.20 10.76
N LYS A 202 13.30 40.90 9.70
CA LYS A 202 14.62 41.52 9.47
C LYS A 202 14.55 42.97 9.00
N GLN A 203 13.40 43.41 8.48
CA GLN A 203 13.19 44.77 7.98
C GLN A 203 12.53 45.70 9.00
N ALA A 204 12.08 45.19 10.16
CA ALA A 204 11.53 46.03 11.22
C ALA A 204 12.62 46.92 11.83
N PRO A 205 12.55 48.26 11.72
CA PRO A 205 13.50 49.14 12.37
C PRO A 205 13.36 49.02 13.89
N ARG A 206 14.48 48.79 14.59
CA ARG A 206 14.54 48.94 16.04
C ARG A 206 14.21 50.39 16.38
N GLN A 207 12.96 50.65 16.76
CA GLN A 207 12.59 51.92 17.37
C GLN A 207 13.38 52.05 18.68
N ARG A 208 14.16 53.12 18.76
CA ARG A 208 15.00 53.50 19.90
C ARG A 208 14.15 54.07 21.02
#